data_AF-A0A954R621-F1
#
_entry.id   AF-A0A954R621-F1
#
_cell.length_a   1.000
_cell.length_b   1.000
_cell.length_c   1.000
_cell.angle_alpha   90.00
_cell.angle_beta   90.00
_cell.angle_gamma   90.00
#
_symmetry.space_group_name_H-M   'P 1'
#
loop_
_entity.id
_entity.type
_entity.pdbx_description
1 polymer ?
#
loop_
_entity_poly.entity_id
_entity_poly.type
_entity_poly.pdbx_seq_one_letter_code
_entity_poly.pdbx_strand_id
1 'polypeptide(L)' 'MLEASDKTAERLRDNWQSVTGEIFEACHAAGREAGEVQIVGVCKYVGPELAWQLGQAGCEILAENRPQLLWDKAEY' A
#
# COMPACT_ATOMS: atom_id res chain seq x y z
N MET A 1 -13.00 -19.11 0.05
CA MET A 1 -13.00 -17.63 0.07
C MET A 1 -11.97 -17.10 1.06
N LEU A 2 -11.92 -17.62 2.30
CA LEU A 2 -10.88 -17.29 3.29
C LEU A 2 -9.43 -17.52 2.79
N GLU A 3 -9.11 -18.71 2.27
CA GLU A 3 -7.75 -19.01 1.77
C GLU A 3 -7.29 -18.14 0.59
N ALA A 4 -8.23 -17.66 -0.23
CA ALA A 4 -7.92 -16.77 -1.35
C ALA A 4 -7.62 -15.34 -0.85
N SER A 5 -8.27 -14.93 0.23
CA SER A 5 -8.00 -13.67 0.92
C SER A 5 -6.63 -13.70 1.59
N ASP A 6 -6.28 -14.80 2.27
CA ASP A 6 -4.99 -14.95 2.95
C ASP A 6 -3.80 -14.91 1.98
N LYS A 7 -3.90 -15.62 0.86
CA LYS A 7 -2.89 -15.56 -0.21
C LYS A 7 -2.77 -14.17 -0.83
N THR A 8 -3.88 -13.44 -0.92
CA THR A 8 -3.87 -12.07 -1.44
C THR A 8 -3.18 -11.13 -0.46
N ALA A 9 -3.47 -11.25 0.83
CA ALA A 9 -2.82 -10.48 1.89
C ALA A 9 -1.32 -10.78 1.98
N GLU A 10 -0.91 -12.05 1.81
CA GLU A 10 0.51 -12.43 1.70
C GLU A 10 1.18 -11.76 0.52
N ARG A 11 0.56 -11.83 -0.66
CA ARG A 11 1.09 -11.16 -1.86
C ARG A 11 1.22 -9.65 -1.68
N LEU A 12 0.27 -9.02 -0.99
CA LEU A 12 0.33 -7.59 -0.68
C LEU A 12 1.49 -7.25 0.26
N ARG A 13 1.75 -8.07 1.28
CA ARG A 13 2.91 -7.91 2.18
C ARG A 13 4.23 -8.04 1.44
N ASP A 14 4.37 -9.09 0.61
CA ASP A 14 5.59 -9.32 -0.17
C ASP A 14 5.86 -8.15 -1.13
N ASN A 15 4.82 -7.68 -1.81
CA ASN A 15 4.93 -6.54 -2.71
C ASN A 15 5.32 -5.26 -1.96
N TRP A 16 4.72 -5.01 -0.79
CA TRP A 16 5.04 -3.86 0.03
C TRP A 16 6.50 -3.88 0.52
N GLN A 17 6.99 -5.04 0.97
CA GLN A 17 8.39 -5.21 1.37
C GLN A 17 9.35 -4.98 0.20
N SER A 18 9.01 -5.47 -1.00
CA SER A 18 9.83 -5.23 -2.21
C SER A 18 9.90 -3.74 -2.53
N VAL A 19 8.75 -3.06 -2.62
CA VAL A 19 8.68 -1.63 -2.98
C VAL A 19 9.38 -0.75 -1.95
N THR A 20 9.17 -1.00 -0.66
CA THR A 20 9.83 -0.24 0.41
C THR A 20 11.34 -0.46 0.43
N GLY A 21 11.80 -1.69 0.18
CA GLY A 21 13.22 -2.01 0.02
C GLY A 21 13.85 -1.28 -1.17
N GLU A 22 13.18 -1.28 -2.33
CA GLU A 22 13.64 -0.54 -3.52
C GLU A 22 13.75 0.97 -3.26
N ILE A 23 12.80 1.55 -2.55
CA ILE A 23 12.85 2.97 -2.17
C ILE A 23 13.96 3.25 -1.16
N PHE A 24 14.18 2.37 -0.19
CA PHE A 24 15.28 2.49 0.77
C PHE A 24 16.63 2.52 0.05
N GLU A 25 16.88 1.56 -0.84
CA GLU A 25 18.11 1.49 -1.64
C GLU A 25 18.28 2.72 -2.53
N ALA A 26 17.20 3.19 -3.17
CA ALA A 26 17.23 4.40 -3.99
C ALA A 26 17.55 5.67 -3.17
N CYS A 27 17.00 5.80 -1.97
CA CYS A 27 17.30 6.92 -1.07
C CYS A 27 18.76 6.86 -0.61
N HIS A 28 19.23 5.68 -0.18
CA HIS A 28 20.61 5.48 0.22
C HIS A 28 21.59 5.82 -0.91
N ALA A 29 21.34 5.35 -2.14
CA ALA A 29 22.14 5.68 -3.32
C ALA A 29 22.15 7.18 -3.65
N ALA A 30 21.09 7.91 -3.28
CA ALA A 30 20.98 9.35 -3.44
C ALA A 30 21.56 10.15 -2.26
N GLY A 31 22.11 9.49 -1.23
CA GLY A 31 22.59 10.15 -0.01
C GLY A 31 21.46 10.78 0.83
N ARG A 32 20.26 10.22 0.75
CA ARG A 32 19.04 10.69 1.42
C ARG A 32 18.56 9.69 2.46
N GLU A 33 17.91 10.19 3.49
CA GLU A 33 17.23 9.33 4.46
C GLU A 33 15.92 8.80 3.83
N ALA A 34 15.63 7.51 4.02
CA ALA A 34 14.43 6.90 3.42
C ALA A 34 13.12 7.59 3.86
N GLY A 35 13.08 8.13 5.08
CA GLY A 35 11.95 8.89 5.62
C GLY A 35 11.67 10.22 4.89
N GLU A 36 12.58 10.70 4.03
CA GLU A 36 12.35 11.89 3.20
C GLU A 36 11.50 11.60 1.96
N VAL A 37 11.13 10.34 1.72
CA VAL A 37 10.27 9.92 0.60
C VAL A 37 9.03 9.25 1.16
N GLN A 38 7.86 9.84 0.88
CA GLN A 38 6.57 9.27 1.24
C GLN A 38 6.06 8.38 0.12
N ILE A 39 5.82 7.11 0.42
CA ILE A 39 5.16 6.19 -0.51
C ILE A 39 3.64 6.36 -0.38
N VAL A 40 2.96 6.49 -1.51
CA VAL A 40 1.50 6.66 -1.56
C VAL A 40 0.88 5.54 -2.40
N GLY A 41 0.07 4.69 -1.77
CA GLY A 41 -0.65 3.60 -2.40
C GLY A 41 -1.84 4.10 -3.23
N VAL A 42 -1.67 4.23 -4.54
CA VAL A 42 -2.75 4.65 -5.45
C VAL A 42 -3.74 3.51 -5.62
N CYS A 43 -4.91 3.62 -5.01
CA CYS A 43 -5.89 2.53 -4.92
C CYS A 43 -7.11 2.70 -5.84
N LYS A 44 -7.02 3.59 -6.86
CA LYS A 44 -8.07 3.77 -7.87
C LYS A 44 -8.51 2.42 -8.47
N TYR A 45 -9.81 2.20 -8.56
CA TYR A 45 -10.44 0.96 -9.02
C TYR A 45 -10.19 -0.28 -8.14
N VAL A 46 -9.49 -0.15 -7.03
CA VAL A 46 -9.28 -1.22 -6.05
C VAL A 46 -10.41 -1.17 -5.02
N GLY A 47 -11.02 -2.31 -4.72
CA GLY A 47 -12.08 -2.40 -3.72
C GLY A 47 -11.57 -2.15 -2.29
N PRO A 48 -12.46 -1.85 -1.34
CA PRO A 48 -12.09 -1.53 0.05
C PRO A 48 -11.29 -2.60 0.79
N GLU A 49 -11.68 -3.88 0.67
CA GLU A 49 -10.96 -5.00 1.31
C GLU A 49 -9.48 -5.02 0.94
N LEU A 50 -9.15 -4.87 -0.35
CA LEU A 50 -7.76 -4.89 -0.82
C LEU A 50 -6.98 -3.63 -0.40
N ALA A 51 -7.66 -2.47 -0.36
CA ALA A 51 -7.06 -1.24 0.13
C ALA A 51 -6.74 -1.35 1.64
N TRP A 52 -7.64 -1.94 2.41
CA TRP A 52 -7.45 -2.24 3.83
C TRP A 52 -6.31 -3.24 4.05
N GLN A 53 -6.28 -4.36 3.31
CA GLN A 53 -5.19 -5.34 3.39
C GLN A 53 -3.82 -4.74 3.05
N LEU A 54 -3.76 -3.80 2.10
CA LEU A 54 -2.55 -3.06 1.77
C LEU A 54 -2.14 -2.11 2.91
N GLY A 55 -3.10 -1.47 3.59
CA GLY A 55 -2.87 -0.73 4.82
C GLY A 55 -2.26 -1.62 5.91
N GLN A 56 -2.84 -2.81 6.12
CA GLN A 56 -2.33 -3.81 7.08
C GLN A 56 -0.93 -4.34 6.71
N ALA A 57 -0.54 -4.28 5.44
CA ALA A 57 0.82 -4.62 5.01
C ALA A 57 1.84 -3.54 5.39
N GLY A 58 1.40 -2.31 5.69
CA GLY A 58 2.23 -1.17 6.11
C GLY A 58 2.09 0.09 5.25
N CYS A 59 1.26 0.08 4.20
CA CYS A 59 1.02 1.25 3.36
C CYS A 59 -0.12 2.10 3.94
N GLU A 60 0.19 2.90 4.95
CA GLU A 60 -0.81 3.71 5.68
C GLU A 60 -1.34 4.90 4.87
N ILE A 61 -0.59 5.35 3.86
CA ILE A 61 -0.98 6.49 3.02
C ILE A 61 -1.53 5.99 1.69
N LEU A 62 -2.85 6.08 1.53
CA LEU A 62 -3.55 5.69 0.31
C LEU A 62 -4.07 6.92 -0.43
N ALA A 63 -4.14 6.83 -1.77
CA ALA A 63 -4.67 7.88 -2.62
C ALA A 63 -5.76 7.39 -3.55
N GLU A 64 -6.80 8.21 -3.67
CA GLU A 64 -7.93 7.98 -4.55
C GLU A 64 -8.22 9.14 -5.49
N ASN A 65 -8.61 8.81 -6.72
CA ASN A 65 -9.03 9.80 -7.71
C ASN A 65 -10.52 10.14 -7.62
N ARG A 66 -11.32 9.29 -6.96
CA ARG A 66 -12.77 9.45 -6.82
C ARG A 66 -13.11 9.58 -5.33
N PRO A 67 -13.33 10.80 -4.82
CA PRO A 67 -13.58 11.03 -3.40
C PRO A 67 -14.73 10.19 -2.81
N GLN A 68 -15.76 9.87 -3.60
CA GLN A 68 -16.88 9.06 -3.12
C GLN A 68 -16.43 7.62 -2.76
N LEU A 69 -15.53 7.04 -3.55
CA LEU A 69 -15.00 5.69 -3.28
C LEU A 69 -14.01 5.67 -2.12
N LEU A 70 -13.45 6.82 -1.74
CA LEU A 70 -12.60 6.92 -0.56
C LEU A 70 -13.42 6.77 0.73
N TRP A 71 -14.68 7.22 0.74
CA TRP A 71 -15.56 7.04 1.89
C TRP A 71 -15.87 5.57 2.14
N ASP A 72 -16.23 4.81 1.10
CA ASP A 72 -16.45 3.36 1.20
C ASP A 72 -15.22 2.62 1.78
N LYS A 73 -14.02 3.15 1.57
CA LYS A 73 -12.75 2.58 2.09
C LYS A 73 -12.47 2.96 3.53
N ALA A 74 -12.91 4.15 3.96
CA ALA A 74 -12.74 4.62 5.33
C ALA A 74 -13.66 3.90 6.32
N GLU A 75 -14.66 3.18 5.84
CA GLU A 75 -15.58 2.36 6.65
C GLU A 75 -15.04 0.95 6.96
N TYR A 76 -13.91 0.55 6.37
CA TYR A 76 -13.23 -0.74 6.58
C TYR A 76 -12.19 -0.67 7.72
#